data_AF-A0A100ILV3-F1
#
_entry.id   AF-A0A100ILV3-F1
#
_cell.length_a   1.000
_cell.length_b   1.000
_cell.length_c   1.000
_cell.angle_alpha   90.00
_cell.angle_beta   90.00
_cell.angle_gamma   90.00
#
_symmetry.space_group_name_H-M   'P 1'
#
loop_
_entity.id
_entity.type
_entity.pdbx_description
1 polymer ?
#
loop_
_entity_poly.entity_id
_entity_poly.type
_entity_poly.pdbx_seq_one_letter_code
_entity_poly.pdbx_strand_id
1 'polypeptide(L)'
;MVTARRSEEPDEPKTDQLSSQDESETPRSERVYGCDSFFITREEYHDVLRHCNAMKLDPSLRRCIPDLVHENFEFLESAIHGWAYSWTRCDSLSDLPRTDKQAIIESLDGYCVQEDWKTIHALLPPATQEHMGPVLAATMLYQYIFTKFIDSPFWFVDGKISPTDAKGDSQFHQRLQYFYDRFRETDAFNAAWWKSITVTEASSRSMSDIPNTKLSKDTNARRPIILKDLTEELLERRVFQLLLSPLQDEAKITQRNSALHALLESAADYITYTEGGMYGNSNVDRLPDLPAAFHYDSETMTPHSHHFTSYHRTPRFAPLAGGRVLVVTRPSLSYTDMRSFGPRHKIPHHRIFKADVLVERRIPRTRQASRTGSAGGAAKAVETTKGTPAKGAGKRGAKTGGSKKEKVPLGEQLPPLRKSFWRQ
;
A
#
# COMPACT_ATOMS: atom_id res chain seq x y z
N MET A 1 14.47 88.59 26.71
CA MET A 1 15.53 87.94 25.90
C MET A 1 15.11 86.48 25.74
N VAL A 2 14.39 86.06 24.69
CA VAL A 2 14.80 85.86 23.27
C VAL A 2 16.13 85.08 23.25
N THR A 3 16.24 83.80 22.83
CA THR A 3 15.80 83.07 21.62
C THR A 3 15.64 81.56 21.94
N ALA A 4 14.54 80.89 21.61
CA ALA A 4 14.27 80.15 20.36
C ALA A 4 15.30 79.05 19.98
N ARG A 5 14.93 77.78 20.15
CA ARG A 5 15.34 76.66 19.27
C ARG A 5 14.17 75.68 19.15
N ARG A 6 13.68 75.57 17.92
CA ARG A 6 12.58 74.74 17.42
C ARG A 6 13.25 73.48 16.85
N SER A 7 12.87 72.30 17.30
CA SER A 7 13.35 71.03 16.76
C SER A 7 12.18 70.35 16.06
N GLU A 8 12.45 69.92 14.84
CA GLU A 8 11.53 69.47 13.80
C GLU A 8 10.95 68.07 14.12
N GLU A 9 9.66 67.91 13.81
CA GLU A 9 8.99 66.60 13.65
C GLU A 9 9.53 65.92 12.39
N PRO A 10 9.80 64.60 12.41
CA PRO A 10 10.03 63.84 11.20
C PRO A 10 8.73 63.24 10.64
N ASP A 11 8.64 63.36 9.32
CA ASP A 11 7.55 63.01 8.41
C ASP A 11 6.95 61.60 8.55
N GLU A 12 5.63 61.53 8.38
CA GLU A 12 4.90 60.33 7.99
C GLU A 12 5.37 59.84 6.59
N PRO A 13 5.73 58.56 6.43
CA PRO A 13 5.90 58.00 5.09
C PRO A 13 4.53 57.64 4.51
N LYS A 14 4.26 58.29 3.38
CA LYS A 14 3.12 58.08 2.49
C LYS A 14 2.96 56.62 2.08
N THR A 15 1.69 56.26 1.98
CA THR A 15 1.15 55.03 1.42
C THR A 15 1.56 54.87 -0.04
N ASP A 16 2.46 53.93 -0.33
CA ASP A 16 2.68 53.45 -1.70
C ASP A 16 2.05 52.07 -1.87
N GLN A 17 1.08 52.02 -2.79
CA GLN A 17 0.55 50.80 -3.37
C GLN A 17 1.66 50.11 -4.18
N LEU A 18 2.01 48.88 -3.81
CA LEU A 18 2.64 47.90 -4.70
C LEU A 18 1.90 46.58 -4.50
N SER A 19 1.10 46.20 -5.50
CA SER A 19 1.51 45.28 -6.57
C SER A 19 1.43 43.84 -6.11
N SER A 20 0.33 43.21 -6.53
CA SER A 20 0.16 41.77 -6.62
C SER A 20 1.41 41.09 -7.20
N GLN A 21 2.13 40.36 -6.35
CA GLN A 21 3.02 39.27 -6.72
C GLN A 21 2.38 38.01 -6.14
N ASP A 22 1.65 37.28 -6.97
CA ASP A 22 2.15 36.07 -7.63
C ASP A 22 2.45 35.00 -6.57
N GLU A 23 1.45 34.13 -6.35
CA GLU A 23 1.58 32.87 -5.60
C GLU A 23 2.53 31.95 -6.39
N SER A 24 3.82 32.29 -6.40
CA SER A 24 4.88 31.44 -6.95
C SER A 24 5.12 30.31 -5.96
N GLU A 25 4.78 29.10 -6.41
CA GLU A 25 5.42 27.82 -6.10
C GLU A 25 6.26 27.80 -4.82
N THR A 26 5.76 27.13 -3.78
CA THR A 26 6.62 26.67 -2.68
C THR A 26 7.86 26.00 -3.27
N PRO A 27 9.08 26.51 -2.99
CA PRO A 27 10.28 25.97 -3.61
C PRO A 27 10.41 24.50 -3.21
N ARG A 28 10.54 23.62 -4.20
CA ARG A 28 11.04 22.26 -3.95
C ARG A 28 12.36 22.41 -3.20
N SER A 29 12.40 21.95 -1.95
CA SER A 29 13.61 22.00 -1.13
C SER A 29 14.78 21.40 -1.92
N GLU A 30 15.77 22.25 -2.18
CA GLU A 30 16.92 21.93 -3.02
C GLU A 30 17.77 20.86 -2.30
N ARG A 31 18.10 19.77 -3.00
CA ARG A 31 18.89 18.68 -2.41
C ARG A 31 20.30 19.20 -2.14
N VAL A 32 20.71 19.28 -0.87
CA VAL A 32 21.96 19.97 -0.49
C VAL A 32 23.19 19.04 -0.47
N TYR A 33 23.02 17.70 -0.32
CA TYR A 33 24.16 16.77 -0.19
C TYR A 33 23.87 15.35 -0.73
N GLY A 34 24.86 14.73 -1.40
CA GLY A 34 25.02 13.27 -1.56
C GLY A 34 24.21 12.54 -2.66
N CYS A 35 24.75 11.41 -3.13
CA CYS A 35 24.13 10.51 -4.12
C CYS A 35 22.76 9.98 -3.66
N ASP A 36 21.96 9.48 -4.61
CA ASP A 36 20.52 9.11 -4.55
C ASP A 36 20.02 8.27 -3.35
N SER A 37 20.89 7.87 -2.42
CA SER A 37 20.65 6.87 -1.38
C SER A 37 20.69 7.41 0.06
N PHE A 38 21.07 8.66 0.34
CA PHE A 38 21.09 9.20 1.71
C PHE A 38 20.62 10.66 1.77
N PHE A 39 19.56 10.90 2.56
CA PHE A 39 18.95 12.18 3.00
C PHE A 39 18.97 13.37 2.03
N ILE A 40 17.77 13.75 1.61
CA ILE A 40 17.50 14.44 0.36
C ILE A 40 17.25 15.95 0.57
N THR A 41 17.00 16.44 1.78
CA THR A 41 16.84 17.88 2.06
C THR A 41 17.57 18.34 3.33
N ARG A 42 17.85 19.64 3.45
CA ARG A 42 18.44 20.22 4.68
C ARG A 42 17.55 19.94 5.90
N GLU A 43 16.24 19.95 5.70
CA GLU A 43 15.24 19.66 6.72
C GLU A 43 15.35 18.21 7.20
N GLU A 44 15.47 17.25 6.29
CA GLU A 44 15.66 15.83 6.59
C GLU A 44 16.97 15.58 7.35
N TYR A 45 18.08 16.20 6.93
CA TYR A 45 19.36 16.09 7.65
C TYR A 45 19.23 16.54 9.11
N HIS A 46 18.58 17.68 9.35
CA HIS A 46 18.37 18.16 10.71
C HIS A 46 17.33 17.34 11.49
N ASP A 47 16.33 16.75 10.84
CA ASP A 47 15.42 15.79 11.50
C ASP A 47 16.19 14.55 11.96
N VAL A 48 17.04 13.98 11.10
CA VAL A 48 17.88 12.82 11.43
C VAL A 48 18.85 13.15 12.55
N LEU A 49 19.54 14.31 12.49
CA LEU A 49 20.48 14.71 13.54
C LEU A 49 19.76 14.89 14.89
N ARG A 50 18.56 15.49 14.89
CA ARG A 50 17.73 15.63 16.10
C ARG A 50 17.22 14.29 16.59
N HIS A 51 16.82 13.41 15.69
CA HIS A 51 16.42 12.05 16.03
C HIS A 51 17.59 11.29 16.68
N CYS A 52 18.80 11.36 16.11
CA CYS A 52 20.00 10.78 16.71
C CYS A 52 20.30 11.37 18.10
N ASN A 53 20.14 12.68 18.29
CA ASN A 53 20.29 13.31 19.60
C ASN A 53 19.19 12.88 20.58
N ALA A 54 17.94 12.75 20.12
CA ALA A 54 16.83 12.25 20.92
C ALA A 54 17.06 10.78 21.32
N MET A 55 17.54 9.93 20.42
CA MET A 55 17.93 8.54 20.72
C MET A 55 19.07 8.44 21.73
N LYS A 56 20.04 9.36 21.68
CA LYS A 56 21.11 9.42 22.70
C LYS A 56 20.56 9.71 24.10
N LEU A 57 19.48 10.49 24.19
CA LEU A 57 18.84 10.83 25.44
C LEU A 57 17.82 9.77 25.89
N ASP A 58 17.14 9.16 24.93
CA ASP A 58 16.11 8.16 25.14
C ASP A 58 16.11 7.14 23.98
N PRO A 59 16.71 5.95 24.19
CA PRO A 59 16.75 4.89 23.18
C PRO A 59 15.38 4.41 22.69
N SER A 60 14.30 4.62 23.46
CA SER A 60 12.93 4.25 23.07
C SER A 60 12.41 5.04 21.87
N LEU A 61 12.99 6.22 21.61
CA LEU A 61 12.59 7.11 20.52
C LEU A 61 13.06 6.65 19.14
N ARG A 62 13.77 5.50 19.04
CA ARG A 62 14.34 4.97 17.79
C ARG A 62 13.27 4.80 16.71
N ARG A 63 13.52 5.37 15.53
CA ARG A 63 12.70 5.16 14.33
C ARG A 63 13.15 3.93 13.58
N CYS A 64 12.23 3.37 12.81
CA CYS A 64 12.62 2.47 11.75
C CYS A 64 13.32 3.25 10.62
N ILE A 65 14.14 2.54 9.86
CA ILE A 65 14.77 3.08 8.66
C ILE A 65 13.81 2.81 7.50
N PRO A 66 13.30 3.85 6.79
CA PRO A 66 12.32 3.66 5.72
C PRO A 66 12.75 2.68 4.63
N ASP A 67 14.03 2.72 4.23
CA ASP A 67 14.57 1.78 3.24
C ASP A 67 14.54 0.33 3.75
N LEU A 68 14.88 0.11 5.02
CA LEU A 68 14.78 -1.22 5.64
C LEU A 68 13.32 -1.67 5.80
N VAL A 69 12.40 -0.74 6.04
CA VAL A 69 10.95 -1.04 6.02
C VAL A 69 10.56 -1.53 4.63
N HIS A 70 10.92 -0.79 3.58
CA HIS A 70 10.65 -1.18 2.20
C HIS A 70 11.24 -2.56 1.89
N GLU A 71 12.52 -2.79 2.18
CA GLU A 71 13.18 -4.08 1.99
C GLU A 71 12.48 -5.23 2.74
N ASN A 72 12.11 -5.03 4.01
CA ASN A 72 11.38 -6.02 4.79
C ASN A 72 10.03 -6.40 4.15
N PHE A 73 9.30 -5.42 3.59
CA PHE A 73 8.04 -5.71 2.90
C PHE A 73 8.25 -6.39 1.54
N GLU A 74 9.34 -6.12 0.82
CA GLU A 74 9.70 -6.84 -0.40
C GLU A 74 10.15 -8.29 -0.10
N PHE A 75 10.84 -8.52 1.02
CA PHE A 75 11.13 -9.88 1.51
C PHE A 75 9.86 -10.61 1.90
N LEU A 76 8.94 -9.94 2.60
CA LEU A 76 7.63 -10.51 2.93
C LEU A 76 6.83 -10.83 1.67
N GLU A 77 6.85 -9.96 0.67
CA GLU A 77 6.20 -10.20 -0.62
C GLU A 77 6.76 -11.44 -1.30
N SER A 78 8.08 -11.56 -1.37
CA SER A 78 8.76 -12.72 -1.94
C SER A 78 8.43 -14.00 -1.17
N ALA A 79 8.35 -13.95 0.17
CA ALA A 79 8.01 -15.08 1.00
C ALA A 79 6.54 -15.52 0.82
N ILE A 80 5.60 -14.59 0.75
CA ILE A 80 4.17 -14.86 0.49
C ILE A 80 3.99 -15.53 -0.86
N HIS A 81 4.58 -14.97 -1.92
CA HIS A 81 4.50 -15.58 -3.24
C HIS A 81 5.20 -16.94 -3.28
N GLY A 82 6.41 -17.05 -2.73
CA GLY A 82 7.14 -18.32 -2.67
C GLY A 82 6.36 -19.41 -1.95
N TRP A 83 5.73 -19.09 -0.81
CA TRP A 83 4.88 -20.03 -0.09
C TRP A 83 3.65 -20.41 -0.91
N ALA A 84 2.93 -19.42 -1.47
CA ALA A 84 1.71 -19.66 -2.24
C ALA A 84 1.98 -20.59 -3.44
N TYR A 85 3.02 -20.31 -4.24
CA TYR A 85 3.36 -21.15 -5.40
C TYR A 85 3.87 -22.53 -5.03
N SER A 86 4.45 -22.71 -3.84
CA SER A 86 4.95 -24.02 -3.40
C SER A 86 3.84 -24.94 -2.89
N TRP A 87 2.81 -24.37 -2.24
CA TRP A 87 1.88 -25.13 -1.42
C TRP A 87 0.42 -25.08 -1.88
N THR A 88 0.13 -24.35 -2.94
CA THR A 88 -1.22 -24.22 -3.50
C THR A 88 -1.35 -24.81 -4.89
N ARG A 89 -2.61 -25.04 -5.27
CA ARG A 89 -2.99 -25.66 -6.53
C ARG A 89 -2.64 -24.77 -7.71
N CYS A 90 -1.52 -25.05 -8.37
CA CYS A 90 -1.11 -24.41 -9.62
C CYS A 90 -1.91 -24.88 -10.83
N ASP A 91 -2.61 -26.02 -10.72
CA ASP A 91 -3.52 -26.56 -11.70
C ASP A 91 -4.83 -25.74 -11.76
N SER A 92 -5.59 -25.94 -12.84
CA SER A 92 -6.87 -25.28 -12.99
C SER A 92 -7.82 -25.69 -11.86
N LEU A 93 -8.33 -24.71 -11.11
CA LEU A 93 -9.39 -24.88 -10.11
C LEU A 93 -10.76 -25.25 -10.74
N SER A 94 -10.77 -25.80 -11.96
CA SER A 94 -11.98 -26.10 -12.73
C SER A 94 -12.84 -27.19 -12.09
N ASP A 95 -12.23 -28.12 -11.38
CA ASP A 95 -12.87 -29.20 -10.61
C ASP A 95 -13.68 -28.69 -9.41
N LEU A 96 -13.34 -27.53 -8.84
CA LEU A 96 -14.08 -26.98 -7.71
C LEU A 96 -15.54 -26.70 -8.09
N PRO A 97 -16.53 -27.08 -7.24
CA PRO A 97 -17.92 -26.70 -7.41
C PRO A 97 -18.09 -25.18 -7.54
N ARG A 98 -19.17 -24.77 -8.23
CA ARG A 98 -19.49 -23.33 -8.39
C ARG A 98 -19.63 -22.62 -7.05
N THR A 99 -20.22 -23.29 -6.06
CA THR A 99 -20.41 -22.76 -4.70
C THR A 99 -19.08 -22.49 -3.99
N ASP A 100 -18.11 -23.40 -4.14
CA ASP A 100 -16.78 -23.26 -3.53
C ASP A 100 -15.97 -22.14 -4.19
N LYS A 101 -16.04 -22.04 -5.53
CA LYS A 101 -15.46 -20.91 -6.27
C LYS A 101 -16.04 -19.58 -5.83
N GLN A 102 -17.35 -19.51 -5.61
CA GLN A 102 -17.99 -18.28 -5.17
C GLN A 102 -17.59 -17.93 -3.73
N ALA A 103 -17.54 -18.91 -2.82
CA ALA A 103 -17.10 -18.70 -1.44
C ALA A 103 -15.65 -18.16 -1.36
N ILE A 104 -14.77 -18.59 -2.28
CA ILE A 104 -13.42 -18.02 -2.41
C ILE A 104 -13.48 -16.53 -2.76
N ILE A 105 -14.29 -16.12 -3.75
CA ILE A 105 -14.44 -14.72 -4.15
C ILE A 105 -15.05 -13.88 -3.01
N GLU A 106 -16.07 -14.41 -2.33
CA GLU A 106 -16.73 -13.77 -1.18
C GLU A 106 -15.77 -13.56 -0.01
N SER A 107 -14.89 -14.54 0.26
CA SER A 107 -13.91 -14.41 1.33
C SER A 107 -12.86 -13.31 1.09
N LEU A 108 -12.70 -12.89 -0.17
CA LEU A 108 -11.81 -11.82 -0.61
C LEU A 108 -12.56 -10.48 -0.76
N ASP A 109 -13.66 -10.27 -0.04
CA ASP A 109 -14.34 -8.97 -0.03
C ASP A 109 -13.39 -7.82 0.34
N GLY A 110 -13.52 -6.71 -0.38
CA GLY A 110 -12.58 -5.60 -0.33
C GLY A 110 -11.24 -5.82 -1.05
N TYR A 111 -10.92 -7.04 -1.52
CA TYR A 111 -9.72 -7.33 -2.32
C TYR A 111 -10.07 -7.79 -3.74
N CYS A 112 -11.19 -8.46 -3.93
CA CYS A 112 -11.69 -8.94 -5.22
C CYS A 112 -13.06 -8.37 -5.52
N VAL A 113 -13.35 -8.08 -6.80
CA VAL A 113 -14.71 -7.72 -7.22
C VAL A 113 -15.67 -8.88 -6.92
N GLN A 114 -16.85 -8.56 -6.40
CA GLN A 114 -17.85 -9.53 -5.98
C GLN A 114 -18.74 -9.97 -7.16
N GLU A 115 -18.10 -10.57 -8.16
CA GLU A 115 -18.71 -11.06 -9.40
C GLU A 115 -18.56 -12.57 -9.52
N ASP A 116 -19.23 -13.16 -10.51
CA ASP A 116 -19.10 -14.60 -10.73
C ASP A 116 -17.68 -14.96 -11.19
N TRP A 117 -17.20 -16.11 -10.69
CA TRP A 117 -15.86 -16.63 -10.98
C TRP A 117 -15.52 -16.63 -12.48
N LYS A 118 -16.47 -17.01 -13.35
CA LYS A 118 -16.19 -17.14 -14.79
C LYS A 118 -15.98 -15.77 -15.44
N THR A 119 -16.75 -14.77 -15.04
CA THR A 119 -16.59 -13.38 -15.49
C THR A 119 -15.23 -12.83 -15.08
N ILE A 120 -14.85 -12.98 -13.80
CA ILE A 120 -13.54 -12.53 -13.31
C ILE A 120 -12.43 -13.26 -14.07
N HIS A 121 -12.46 -14.60 -14.09
CA HIS A 121 -11.45 -15.44 -14.76
C HIS A 121 -11.28 -15.08 -16.24
N ALA A 122 -12.36 -14.83 -16.98
CA ALA A 122 -12.28 -14.47 -18.39
C ALA A 122 -11.55 -13.14 -18.64
N LEU A 123 -11.64 -12.19 -17.71
CA LEU A 123 -11.04 -10.85 -17.82
C LEU A 123 -9.59 -10.78 -17.33
N LEU A 124 -9.13 -11.74 -16.52
CA LEU A 124 -7.77 -11.80 -16.00
C LEU A 124 -6.72 -12.09 -17.09
N PRO A 125 -5.45 -11.67 -16.94
CA PRO A 125 -4.38 -12.03 -17.86
C PRO A 125 -4.14 -13.56 -17.90
N PRO A 126 -3.74 -14.14 -19.05
CA PRO A 126 -3.60 -15.59 -19.21
C PRO A 126 -2.77 -16.29 -18.13
N ALA A 127 -1.66 -15.71 -17.68
CA ALA A 127 -0.86 -16.30 -16.60
C ALA A 127 -1.62 -16.38 -15.27
N THR A 128 -2.51 -15.43 -14.99
CA THR A 128 -3.38 -15.51 -13.80
C THR A 128 -4.52 -16.50 -14.03
N GLN A 129 -5.02 -16.65 -15.26
CA GLN A 129 -6.04 -17.65 -15.56
C GLN A 129 -5.52 -19.08 -15.31
N GLU A 130 -4.25 -19.32 -15.62
CA GLU A 130 -3.57 -20.59 -15.38
C GLU A 130 -3.20 -20.77 -13.89
N HIS A 131 -2.68 -19.72 -13.25
CA HIS A 131 -2.19 -19.76 -11.87
C HIS A 131 -3.11 -19.02 -10.88
N MET A 132 -4.43 -19.17 -11.02
CA MET A 132 -5.38 -18.45 -10.19
C MET A 132 -5.30 -18.88 -8.71
N GLY A 133 -5.03 -20.15 -8.43
CA GLY A 133 -4.89 -20.68 -7.07
C GLY A 133 -3.83 -19.96 -6.24
N PRO A 134 -2.55 -19.95 -6.67
CA PRO A 134 -1.48 -19.25 -5.97
C PRO A 134 -1.75 -17.75 -5.79
N VAL A 135 -2.30 -17.09 -6.81
CA VAL A 135 -2.62 -15.65 -6.74
C VAL A 135 -3.66 -15.38 -5.67
N LEU A 136 -4.76 -16.15 -5.64
CA LEU A 136 -5.80 -15.97 -4.63
C LEU A 136 -5.31 -16.32 -3.23
N ALA A 137 -4.46 -17.34 -3.08
CA ALA A 137 -3.89 -17.72 -1.80
C ALA A 137 -2.92 -16.65 -1.26
N ALA A 138 -2.06 -16.10 -2.12
CA ALA A 138 -1.21 -14.95 -1.78
C ALA A 138 -2.06 -13.75 -1.36
N THR A 139 -3.16 -13.49 -2.08
CA THR A 139 -4.11 -12.41 -1.73
C THR A 139 -4.75 -12.64 -0.36
N MET A 140 -5.19 -13.87 -0.05
CA MET A 140 -5.73 -14.24 1.27
C MET A 140 -4.69 -14.09 2.38
N LEU A 141 -3.43 -14.44 2.12
CA LEU A 141 -2.33 -14.25 3.07
C LEU A 141 -2.12 -12.77 3.36
N TYR A 142 -2.08 -11.92 2.34
CA TYR A 142 -2.00 -10.47 2.54
C TYR A 142 -3.18 -9.91 3.32
N GLN A 143 -4.41 -10.28 2.95
CA GLN A 143 -5.60 -9.89 3.68
C GLN A 143 -5.51 -10.31 5.15
N TYR A 144 -5.11 -11.55 5.44
CA TYR A 144 -4.98 -12.06 6.79
C TYR A 144 -3.90 -11.33 7.60
N ILE A 145 -2.71 -11.19 7.04
CA ILE A 145 -1.56 -10.51 7.67
C ILE A 145 -1.87 -9.05 7.98
N PHE A 146 -2.44 -8.31 7.01
CA PHE A 146 -2.75 -6.90 7.20
C PHE A 146 -3.86 -6.73 8.24
N THR A 147 -4.89 -7.59 8.20
CA THR A 147 -5.98 -7.54 9.18
C THR A 147 -5.49 -7.83 10.60
N LYS A 148 -4.62 -8.82 10.78
CA LYS A 148 -4.17 -9.24 12.12
C LYS A 148 -3.08 -8.33 12.69
N PHE A 149 -2.20 -7.79 11.86
CA PHE A 149 -1.00 -7.10 12.34
C PHE A 149 -0.94 -5.60 12.05
N ILE A 150 -1.57 -5.11 10.96
CA ILE A 150 -1.56 -3.68 10.60
C ILE A 150 -2.84 -2.98 11.06
N ASP A 151 -4.01 -3.57 10.79
CA ASP A 151 -5.29 -2.99 11.24
C ASP A 151 -5.47 -3.11 12.77
N SER A 152 -4.71 -3.99 13.41
CA SER A 152 -4.72 -4.22 14.87
C SER A 152 -3.29 -4.22 15.44
N PRO A 153 -2.59 -3.06 15.48
CA PRO A 153 -1.20 -2.94 15.95
C PRO A 153 -0.95 -3.46 17.38
N PHE A 154 -1.98 -3.64 18.20
CA PHE A 154 -1.88 -4.10 19.59
C PHE A 154 -2.16 -5.59 19.80
N TRP A 155 -2.14 -6.39 18.73
CA TRP A 155 -2.54 -7.81 18.72
C TRP A 155 -1.83 -8.69 19.77
N PHE A 156 -0.63 -8.31 20.23
CA PHE A 156 0.19 -9.11 21.16
C PHE A 156 -0.10 -8.85 22.65
N VAL A 157 -0.83 -7.79 23.01
CA VAL A 157 -1.02 -7.36 24.41
C VAL A 157 -1.94 -8.34 25.18
N ASP A 158 -1.57 -8.70 26.41
CA ASP A 158 -2.12 -9.85 27.15
C ASP A 158 -3.30 -9.56 28.09
N GLY A 159 -3.73 -8.29 28.21
CA GLY A 159 -4.95 -7.90 28.91
C GLY A 159 -5.00 -8.26 30.39
N LYS A 160 -3.87 -8.56 31.02
CA LYS A 160 -3.80 -8.90 32.45
C LYS A 160 -3.99 -7.67 33.31
N ILE A 161 -4.75 -7.82 34.40
CA ILE A 161 -4.94 -6.74 35.40
C ILE A 161 -3.97 -6.82 36.58
N SER A 162 -3.28 -7.96 36.75
CA SER A 162 -2.25 -8.16 37.78
C SER A 162 -1.26 -9.28 37.39
N PRO A 163 -0.10 -9.38 38.06
CA PRO A 163 0.85 -10.47 37.80
C PRO A 163 0.31 -11.89 38.09
N THR A 164 -0.76 -12.02 38.87
CA THR A 164 -1.38 -13.31 39.22
C THR A 164 -2.53 -13.67 38.28
N ASP A 165 -2.95 -12.75 37.41
CA ASP A 165 -3.96 -12.99 36.40
C ASP A 165 -3.37 -13.84 35.26
N ALA A 166 -3.56 -15.15 35.35
CA ALA A 166 -3.07 -16.08 34.35
C ALA A 166 -3.83 -16.00 33.01
N LYS A 167 -5.07 -15.49 33.01
CA LYS A 167 -5.96 -15.54 31.84
C LYS A 167 -5.95 -14.23 31.05
N GLY A 168 -6.03 -13.09 31.74
CA GLY A 168 -6.22 -11.79 31.11
C GLY A 168 -7.56 -11.68 30.35
N ASP A 169 -7.83 -10.50 29.78
CA ASP A 169 -8.94 -10.30 28.85
C ASP A 169 -8.49 -10.58 27.40
N SER A 170 -9.05 -11.63 26.78
CA SER A 170 -8.73 -12.00 25.39
C SER A 170 -9.12 -10.93 24.37
N GLN A 171 -10.10 -10.08 24.71
CA GLN A 171 -10.57 -8.98 23.86
C GLN A 171 -9.86 -7.65 24.16
N PHE A 172 -8.86 -7.65 25.04
CA PHE A 172 -8.18 -6.41 25.45
C PHE A 172 -7.57 -5.65 24.26
N HIS A 173 -6.93 -6.36 23.33
CA HIS A 173 -6.37 -5.76 22.12
C HIS A 173 -7.42 -5.00 21.30
N GLN A 174 -8.66 -5.49 21.21
CA GLN A 174 -9.74 -4.82 20.48
C GLN A 174 -10.25 -3.59 21.23
N ARG A 175 -10.33 -3.64 22.56
CA ARG A 175 -10.67 -2.46 23.38
C ARG A 175 -9.61 -1.37 23.24
N LEU A 176 -8.34 -1.78 23.21
CA LEU A 176 -7.20 -0.88 23.00
C LEU A 176 -7.21 -0.28 21.59
N GLN A 177 -7.55 -1.09 20.58
CA GLN A 177 -7.76 -0.62 19.21
C GLN A 177 -8.90 0.41 19.13
N TYR A 178 -10.03 0.15 19.77
CA TYR A 178 -11.16 1.10 19.81
C TYR A 178 -10.76 2.42 20.47
N PHE A 179 -9.99 2.36 21.57
CA PHE A 179 -9.46 3.57 22.21
C PHE A 179 -8.52 4.33 21.27
N TYR A 180 -7.61 3.63 20.60
CA TYR A 180 -6.70 4.21 19.61
C TYR A 180 -7.46 4.91 18.47
N ASP A 181 -8.50 4.28 17.92
CA ASP A 181 -9.28 4.85 16.82
C ASP A 181 -9.95 6.17 17.24
N ARG A 182 -10.53 6.22 18.45
CA ARG A 182 -11.09 7.46 19.02
C ARG A 182 -10.04 8.51 19.34
N PHE A 183 -8.86 8.06 19.78
CA PHE A 183 -7.75 8.97 20.03
C PHE A 183 -7.27 9.59 18.72
N ARG A 184 -7.17 8.79 17.65
CA ARG A 184 -6.81 9.23 16.30
C ARG A 184 -7.81 10.24 15.73
N GLU A 185 -9.10 10.07 15.98
CA GLU A 185 -10.14 11.04 15.62
C GLU A 185 -9.95 12.40 16.30
N THR A 186 -9.40 12.42 17.51
CA THR A 186 -9.22 13.64 18.30
C THR A 186 -7.88 14.32 18.01
N ASP A 187 -6.80 13.53 17.96
CA ASP A 187 -5.44 13.98 17.70
C ASP A 187 -4.63 12.87 17.03
N ALA A 188 -4.63 12.89 15.69
CA ALA A 188 -4.00 11.87 14.89
C ALA A 188 -2.48 11.78 15.10
N PHE A 189 -1.80 12.89 15.38
CA PHE A 189 -0.36 12.91 15.63
C PHE A 189 0.01 12.25 16.96
N ASN A 190 -0.72 12.61 18.02
CA ASN A 190 -0.48 12.01 19.32
C ASN A 190 -0.93 10.54 19.36
N ALA A 191 -1.96 10.16 18.60
CA ALA A 191 -2.33 8.76 18.42
C ALA A 191 -1.20 7.96 17.74
N ALA A 192 -0.65 8.47 16.63
CA ALA A 192 0.49 7.85 15.94
C ALA A 192 1.67 7.63 16.87
N TRP A 193 2.03 8.67 17.63
CA TRP A 193 3.08 8.62 18.63
C TRP A 193 2.81 7.57 19.72
N TRP A 194 1.61 7.58 20.30
CA TRP A 194 1.24 6.67 21.38
C TRP A 194 1.24 5.21 20.92
N LYS A 195 0.74 4.92 19.71
CA LYS A 195 0.84 3.60 19.09
C LYS A 195 2.30 3.18 18.96
N SER A 196 3.13 4.01 18.35
CA SER A 196 4.52 3.67 18.05
C SER A 196 5.35 3.41 19.30
N ILE A 197 5.20 4.22 20.37
CA ILE A 197 5.84 3.94 21.66
C ILE A 197 5.32 2.64 22.27
N THR A 198 4.00 2.45 22.30
CA THR A 198 3.39 1.24 22.90
C THR A 198 3.90 -0.02 22.21
N VAL A 199 3.93 -0.02 20.87
CA VAL A 199 4.42 -1.13 20.06
C VAL A 199 5.91 -1.37 20.31
N THR A 200 6.73 -0.31 20.30
CA THR A 200 8.18 -0.38 20.50
C THR A 200 8.52 -0.91 21.89
N GLU A 201 7.91 -0.37 22.95
CA GLU A 201 8.19 -0.77 24.34
C GLU A 201 7.72 -2.20 24.63
N ALA A 202 6.55 -2.59 24.11
CA ALA A 202 6.03 -3.93 24.28
C ALA A 202 6.77 -4.97 23.43
N SER A 203 7.41 -4.55 22.34
CA SER A 203 8.07 -5.46 21.40
C SER A 203 9.59 -5.33 21.37
N SER A 204 10.17 -4.57 22.30
CA SER A 204 11.62 -4.37 22.36
C SER A 204 12.32 -5.71 22.47
N ARG A 205 13.09 -6.03 21.43
CA ARG A 205 14.00 -7.17 21.39
C ARG A 205 15.40 -6.64 21.65
N SER A 206 16.18 -7.39 22.42
CA SER A 206 17.56 -7.12 22.85
C SER A 206 18.61 -6.97 21.72
N MET A 207 18.19 -6.64 20.49
CA MET A 207 19.05 -6.29 19.35
C MET A 207 19.69 -4.89 19.51
N SER A 208 19.21 -4.10 20.46
CA SER A 208 19.80 -2.84 20.91
C SER A 208 20.10 -2.92 22.39
N ASP A 209 21.07 -2.13 22.88
CA ASP A 209 21.47 -1.95 24.29
C ASP A 209 20.34 -1.45 25.23
N ILE A 210 19.08 -1.57 24.81
CA ILE A 210 17.89 -1.26 25.60
C ILE A 210 17.59 -2.49 26.45
N PRO A 211 17.65 -2.39 27.79
CA PRO A 211 17.31 -3.50 28.66
C PRO A 211 15.87 -3.95 28.37
N ASN A 212 15.68 -5.24 28.06
CA ASN A 212 14.34 -5.80 27.91
C ASN A 212 13.50 -5.46 29.15
N THR A 213 12.46 -4.66 28.97
CA THR A 213 11.50 -4.34 30.03
C THR A 213 10.75 -5.61 30.42
N LYS A 214 10.15 -5.64 31.62
CA LYS A 214 9.29 -6.76 32.01
C LYS A 214 8.15 -6.95 31.00
N LEU A 215 7.56 -5.84 30.54
CA LEU A 215 6.53 -5.82 29.51
C LEU A 215 7.01 -6.48 28.21
N SER A 216 8.21 -6.13 27.73
CA SER A 216 8.73 -6.73 26.49
C SER A 216 9.04 -8.20 26.64
N LYS A 217 9.56 -8.65 27.80
CA LYS A 217 9.79 -10.07 28.09
C LYS A 217 8.49 -10.86 28.08
N ASP A 218 7.47 -10.38 28.79
CA ASP A 218 6.18 -11.07 28.91
C ASP A 218 5.47 -11.14 27.55
N THR A 219 5.50 -10.04 26.79
CA THR A 219 4.94 -9.96 25.43
C THR A 219 5.67 -10.88 24.46
N ASN A 220 7.01 -10.88 24.47
CA ASN A 220 7.82 -11.72 23.59
C ASN A 220 7.66 -13.22 23.92
N ALA A 221 7.44 -13.59 25.19
CA ALA A 221 7.16 -14.96 25.58
C ALA A 221 5.78 -15.45 25.09
N ARG A 222 4.80 -14.54 24.97
CA ARG A 222 3.45 -14.87 24.49
C ARG A 222 3.35 -14.94 22.98
N ARG A 223 4.13 -14.14 22.26
CA ARG A 223 4.06 -14.01 20.79
C ARG A 223 4.07 -15.35 20.04
N PRO A 224 4.96 -16.33 20.33
CA PRO A 224 4.97 -17.62 19.63
C PRO A 224 3.65 -18.40 19.78
N ILE A 225 2.99 -18.28 20.94
CA ILE A 225 1.70 -18.94 21.20
C ILE A 225 0.62 -18.33 20.30
N ILE A 226 0.52 -17.00 20.26
CA ILE A 226 -0.43 -16.30 19.40
C ILE A 226 -0.19 -16.63 17.92
N LEU A 227 1.07 -16.64 17.49
CA LEU A 227 1.40 -16.95 16.10
C LEU A 227 1.08 -18.40 15.72
N LYS A 228 1.24 -19.33 16.67
CA LYS A 228 0.79 -20.71 16.49
C LYS A 228 -0.72 -20.76 16.29
N ASP A 229 -1.49 -20.14 17.18
CA ASP A 229 -2.96 -20.10 17.09
C ASP A 229 -3.42 -19.44 15.77
N LEU A 230 -2.77 -18.36 15.34
CA LEU A 230 -3.06 -17.71 14.06
C LEU A 230 -2.70 -18.58 12.84
N THR A 231 -1.67 -19.42 12.96
CA THR A 231 -1.29 -20.38 11.91
C THR A 231 -2.36 -21.46 11.79
N GLU A 232 -2.77 -22.03 12.92
CA GLU A 232 -3.82 -23.06 12.99
C GLU A 232 -5.16 -22.50 12.49
N GLU A 233 -5.57 -21.31 12.94
CA GLU A 233 -6.77 -20.61 12.47
C GLU A 233 -6.80 -20.50 10.94
N LEU A 234 -5.69 -20.10 10.32
CA LEU A 234 -5.63 -19.94 8.86
C LEU A 234 -5.68 -21.29 8.13
N LEU A 235 -4.98 -22.30 8.64
CA LEU A 235 -4.98 -23.66 8.06
C LEU A 235 -6.34 -24.36 8.20
N GLU A 236 -7.11 -24.05 9.23
CA GLU A 236 -8.44 -24.60 9.47
C GLU A 236 -9.54 -23.93 8.64
N ARG A 237 -9.29 -22.74 8.08
CA ARG A 237 -10.26 -22.05 7.22
C ARG A 237 -10.55 -22.86 5.96
N ARG A 238 -11.77 -23.38 5.85
CA ARG A 238 -12.27 -24.11 4.67
C ARG A 238 -11.91 -23.43 3.34
N VAL A 239 -12.17 -22.13 3.21
CA VAL A 239 -11.93 -21.40 1.95
C VAL A 239 -10.44 -21.36 1.57
N PHE A 240 -9.54 -21.31 2.55
CA PHE A 240 -8.11 -21.38 2.32
C PHE A 240 -7.67 -22.80 1.94
N GLN A 241 -8.23 -23.82 2.61
CA GLN A 241 -7.97 -25.23 2.30
C GLN A 241 -8.34 -25.61 0.86
N LEU A 242 -9.38 -25.00 0.28
CA LEU A 242 -9.77 -25.23 -1.13
C LEU A 242 -8.66 -24.87 -2.13
N LEU A 243 -7.76 -23.96 -1.75
CA LEU A 243 -6.63 -23.52 -2.57
C LEU A 243 -5.37 -24.35 -2.35
N LEU A 244 -5.27 -25.09 -1.23
CA LEU A 244 -4.08 -25.85 -0.89
C LEU A 244 -3.93 -27.06 -1.82
N SER A 245 -2.68 -27.36 -2.18
CA SER A 245 -2.36 -28.59 -2.90
C SER A 245 -2.74 -29.80 -2.04
N PRO A 246 -3.41 -30.81 -2.61
CA PRO A 246 -3.69 -32.05 -1.89
C PRO A 246 -2.37 -32.78 -1.63
N LEU A 247 -2.02 -32.92 -0.35
CA LEU A 247 -0.82 -33.61 0.10
C LEU A 247 -1.25 -34.85 0.90
N GLN A 248 -0.63 -35.99 0.62
CA GLN A 248 -0.81 -37.24 1.38
C GLN A 248 0.39 -37.54 2.29
N ASP A 249 1.51 -36.85 2.06
CA ASP A 249 2.75 -37.04 2.79
C ASP A 249 2.77 -36.13 4.02
N GLU A 250 2.72 -36.74 5.21
CA GLU A 250 2.78 -36.06 6.50
C GLU A 250 4.02 -35.19 6.66
N ALA A 251 5.16 -35.58 6.09
CA ALA A 251 6.38 -34.77 6.15
C ALA A 251 6.22 -33.47 5.35
N LYS A 252 5.56 -33.53 4.17
CA LYS A 252 5.26 -32.34 3.37
C LYS A 252 4.16 -31.48 3.98
N ILE A 253 3.15 -32.08 4.60
CA ILE A 253 2.11 -31.35 5.36
C ILE A 253 2.77 -30.58 6.50
N THR A 254 3.66 -31.25 7.25
CA THR A 254 4.44 -30.62 8.32
C THR A 254 5.29 -29.47 7.77
N GLN A 255 6.01 -29.69 6.65
CA GLN A 255 6.83 -28.67 6.01
C GLN A 255 6.00 -27.44 5.58
N ARG A 256 4.84 -27.64 4.96
CA ARG A 256 3.91 -26.55 4.59
C ARG A 256 3.49 -25.74 5.80
N ASN A 257 3.06 -26.42 6.86
CA ASN A 257 2.55 -25.79 8.07
C ASN A 257 3.67 -25.02 8.80
N SER A 258 4.87 -25.60 8.91
CA SER A 258 6.05 -24.91 9.47
C SER A 258 6.48 -23.71 8.63
N ALA A 259 6.45 -23.82 7.30
CA ALA A 259 6.76 -22.70 6.41
C ALA A 259 5.74 -21.56 6.54
N LEU A 260 4.45 -21.88 6.74
CA LEU A 260 3.42 -20.87 6.99
C LEU A 260 3.64 -20.18 8.34
N HIS A 261 3.98 -20.95 9.38
CA HIS A 261 4.30 -20.40 10.69
C HIS A 261 5.47 -19.42 10.63
N ALA A 262 6.58 -19.82 9.99
CA ALA A 262 7.75 -18.97 9.82
C ALA A 262 7.47 -17.68 9.01
N LEU A 263 6.56 -17.78 8.03
CA LEU A 263 6.08 -16.61 7.27
C LEU A 263 5.32 -15.65 8.18
N LEU A 264 4.40 -16.14 9.03
CA LEU A 264 3.66 -15.30 9.98
C LEU A 264 4.57 -14.71 11.06
N GLU A 265 5.59 -15.43 11.53
CA GLU A 265 6.63 -14.90 12.41
C GLU A 265 7.38 -13.73 11.76
N SER A 266 7.82 -13.91 10.52
CA SER A 266 8.53 -12.87 9.77
C SER A 266 7.63 -11.64 9.53
N ALA A 267 6.37 -11.86 9.17
CA ALA A 267 5.38 -10.81 9.00
C ALA A 267 5.16 -10.02 10.29
N ALA A 268 4.97 -10.72 11.42
CA ALA A 268 4.79 -10.11 12.73
C ALA A 268 6.00 -9.25 13.12
N ASP A 269 7.21 -9.71 12.84
CA ASP A 269 8.44 -8.99 13.17
C ASP A 269 8.62 -7.73 12.33
N TYR A 270 8.47 -7.84 11.01
CA TYR A 270 8.59 -6.70 10.10
C TYR A 270 7.52 -5.64 10.35
N ILE A 271 6.27 -6.06 10.57
CA ILE A 271 5.16 -5.14 10.83
C ILE A 271 5.32 -4.47 12.20
N THR A 272 5.72 -5.22 13.23
CA THR A 272 5.98 -4.64 14.56
C THR A 272 7.11 -3.61 14.52
N TYR A 273 8.20 -3.92 13.80
CA TYR A 273 9.29 -2.96 13.57
C TYR A 273 8.79 -1.68 12.89
N THR A 274 7.90 -1.82 11.91
CA THR A 274 7.35 -0.69 11.15
C THR A 274 6.35 0.12 11.97
N GLU A 275 5.34 -0.51 12.56
CA GLU A 275 4.30 0.16 13.35
C GLU A 275 4.87 0.84 14.60
N GLY A 276 5.91 0.25 15.20
CA GLY A 276 6.66 0.84 16.31
C GLY A 276 7.60 1.98 15.86
N GLY A 277 8.20 1.87 14.68
CA GLY A 277 9.27 2.77 14.24
C GLY A 277 8.87 3.92 13.33
N MET A 278 7.71 3.88 12.68
CA MET A 278 7.30 4.90 11.70
C MET A 278 6.79 6.19 12.36
N TYR A 279 6.29 6.13 13.60
CA TYR A 279 5.65 7.27 14.29
C TYR A 279 4.59 7.96 13.42
N GLY A 280 3.81 7.16 12.69
CA GLY A 280 2.74 7.59 11.80
C GLY A 280 1.55 6.64 11.87
N ASN A 281 0.38 7.09 11.45
CA ASN A 281 -0.81 6.26 11.31
C ASN A 281 -0.77 5.52 9.98
N SER A 282 -0.87 4.18 10.01
CA SER A 282 -0.93 3.35 8.81
C SER A 282 -2.27 3.49 8.12
N ASN A 283 -2.22 3.59 6.80
CA ASN A 283 -3.35 3.59 5.88
C ASN A 283 -3.14 2.47 4.86
N VAL A 284 -4.12 1.58 4.77
CA VAL A 284 -4.12 0.43 3.87
C VAL A 284 -5.20 0.64 2.81
N ASP A 285 -4.79 0.96 1.60
CA ASP A 285 -5.71 1.15 0.47
C ASP A 285 -6.01 -0.21 -0.16
N ARG A 286 -7.28 -0.63 -0.06
CA ARG A 286 -7.84 -1.85 -0.63
C ARG A 286 -8.70 -1.51 -1.84
N LEU A 287 -9.33 -2.51 -2.47
CA LEU A 287 -10.10 -2.32 -3.71
C LEU A 287 -11.11 -1.15 -3.65
N PRO A 288 -11.91 -0.96 -2.57
CA PRO A 288 -12.86 0.15 -2.49
C PRO A 288 -12.21 1.53 -2.33
N ASP A 289 -10.96 1.59 -1.87
CA ASP A 289 -10.24 2.85 -1.63
C ASP A 289 -9.42 3.30 -2.86
N LEU A 290 -9.26 2.40 -3.85
CA LEU A 290 -8.52 2.68 -5.07
C LEU A 290 -9.40 3.39 -6.12
N PRO A 291 -8.79 4.20 -7.01
CA PRO A 291 -9.48 4.70 -8.19
C PRO A 291 -10.16 3.58 -9.00
N ALA A 292 -11.39 3.84 -9.45
CA ALA A 292 -12.21 2.84 -10.16
C ALA A 292 -11.59 2.35 -11.49
N ALA A 293 -10.72 3.17 -12.10
CA ALA A 293 -10.07 2.91 -13.37
C ALA A 293 -8.56 2.86 -13.20
N PHE A 294 -7.92 1.89 -13.84
CA PHE A 294 -6.47 1.72 -13.85
C PHE A 294 -5.81 2.70 -14.83
N HIS A 295 -4.76 3.35 -14.35
CA HIS A 295 -3.90 4.21 -15.14
C HIS A 295 -2.43 3.84 -14.90
N TYR A 296 -1.62 3.81 -15.97
CA TYR A 296 -0.21 3.40 -15.88
C TYR A 296 0.66 4.37 -15.07
N ASP A 297 0.26 5.63 -15.03
CA ASP A 297 0.86 6.71 -14.25
C ASP A 297 0.25 6.83 -12.85
N SER A 298 -0.56 5.85 -12.44
CA SER A 298 -1.17 5.86 -11.10
C SER A 298 -0.12 5.90 -10.01
N GLU A 299 -0.32 6.82 -9.06
CA GLU A 299 0.50 6.92 -7.86
C GLU A 299 0.10 5.87 -6.80
N THR A 300 -1.09 5.29 -6.88
CA THR A 300 -1.67 4.42 -5.84
C THR A 300 -1.59 2.93 -6.15
N MET A 301 -1.45 2.55 -7.42
CA MET A 301 -1.45 1.15 -7.83
C MET A 301 -0.44 0.85 -8.96
N THR A 302 0.00 -0.40 -9.02
CA THR A 302 0.87 -0.98 -10.06
C THR A 302 0.26 -2.26 -10.61
N PRO A 303 0.43 -2.57 -11.90
CA PRO A 303 -0.10 -3.81 -12.45
C PRO A 303 0.71 -5.01 -11.97
N HIS A 304 0.01 -6.08 -11.62
CA HIS A 304 0.59 -7.37 -11.23
C HIS A 304 1.53 -7.92 -12.29
N SER A 305 2.60 -8.58 -11.86
CA SER A 305 3.67 -9.14 -12.72
C SER A 305 3.13 -10.01 -13.88
N HIS A 306 2.01 -10.70 -13.68
CA HIS A 306 1.28 -11.49 -14.69
C HIS A 306 0.76 -10.70 -15.90
N HIS A 307 0.74 -9.37 -15.84
CA HIS A 307 0.45 -8.53 -16.98
C HIS A 307 1.65 -8.40 -17.95
N PHE A 308 2.84 -8.89 -17.59
CA PHE A 308 4.07 -8.83 -18.40
C PHE A 308 4.29 -7.47 -19.05
N THR A 309 4.19 -6.40 -18.24
CA THR A 309 4.38 -5.03 -18.72
C THR A 309 5.85 -4.80 -19.05
N SER A 310 6.28 -5.19 -20.25
CA SER A 310 7.56 -4.77 -20.81
C SER A 310 7.48 -3.33 -21.31
N TYR A 311 8.64 -2.71 -21.57
CA TYR A 311 8.74 -1.37 -22.18
C TYR A 311 7.91 -1.24 -23.46
N HIS A 312 7.74 -2.34 -24.21
CA HIS A 312 6.99 -2.38 -25.47
C HIS A 312 5.52 -2.82 -25.34
N ARG A 313 4.99 -2.97 -24.12
CA ARG A 313 3.59 -3.31 -23.80
C ARG A 313 2.97 -4.32 -24.76
N THR A 314 3.17 -5.61 -24.51
CA THR A 314 2.56 -6.66 -25.34
C THR A 314 1.02 -6.64 -25.18
N PRO A 315 0.23 -6.32 -26.23
CA PRO A 315 -1.20 -6.04 -26.10
C PRO A 315 -2.04 -7.21 -25.55
N ARG A 316 -1.52 -8.44 -25.61
CA ARG A 316 -2.20 -9.65 -25.17
C ARG A 316 -2.28 -9.80 -23.65
N PHE A 317 -1.31 -9.23 -22.93
CA PHE A 317 -1.16 -9.37 -21.48
C PHE A 317 -1.32 -8.05 -20.74
N ALA A 318 -1.09 -6.93 -21.45
CA ALA A 318 -1.13 -5.60 -20.87
C ALA A 318 -2.51 -5.29 -20.23
N PRO A 319 -2.51 -4.62 -19.06
CA PRO A 319 -3.74 -4.15 -18.44
C PRO A 319 -4.43 -3.16 -19.39
N LEU A 320 -5.76 -3.15 -19.41
CA LEU A 320 -6.50 -2.16 -20.18
C LEU A 320 -6.34 -0.78 -19.53
N ALA A 321 -5.85 0.21 -20.29
CA ALA A 321 -5.82 1.59 -19.81
C ALA A 321 -7.25 2.11 -19.62
N GLY A 322 -7.54 2.67 -18.44
CA GLY A 322 -8.90 3.00 -18.00
C GLY A 322 -9.74 1.78 -17.63
N GLY A 323 -9.14 0.58 -17.63
CA GLY A 323 -9.82 -0.67 -17.30
C GLY A 323 -10.07 -0.80 -15.81
N ARG A 324 -11.10 -1.56 -15.46
CA ARG A 324 -11.46 -1.82 -14.07
C ARG A 324 -10.46 -2.75 -13.38
N VAL A 325 -10.14 -2.43 -12.12
CA VAL A 325 -9.39 -3.31 -11.23
C VAL A 325 -10.28 -4.47 -10.78
N LEU A 326 -9.81 -5.71 -10.95
CA LEU A 326 -10.54 -6.92 -10.62
C LEU A 326 -10.11 -7.49 -9.27
N VAL A 327 -8.81 -7.51 -9.00
CA VAL A 327 -8.23 -8.06 -7.77
C VAL A 327 -7.07 -7.16 -7.32
N VAL A 328 -7.02 -6.85 -6.03
CA VAL A 328 -5.86 -6.27 -5.35
C VAL A 328 -5.12 -7.41 -4.68
N THR A 329 -3.98 -7.83 -5.25
CA THR A 329 -3.19 -8.97 -4.75
C THR A 329 -2.35 -8.60 -3.53
N ARG A 330 -1.82 -7.37 -3.53
CA ARG A 330 -1.17 -6.70 -2.39
C ARG A 330 -1.83 -5.33 -2.21
N PRO A 331 -2.40 -4.99 -1.05
CA PRO A 331 -2.97 -3.66 -0.83
C PRO A 331 -1.85 -2.60 -0.76
N SER A 332 -2.16 -1.30 -0.93
CA SER A 332 -1.15 -0.26 -0.68
C SER A 332 -0.94 -0.10 0.81
N LEU A 333 0.29 0.22 1.21
CA LEU A 333 0.59 0.66 2.58
C LEU A 333 1.23 2.05 2.54
N SER A 334 0.70 2.94 3.38
CA SER A 334 1.27 4.25 3.57
C SER A 334 1.09 4.75 5.00
N TYR A 335 1.88 5.75 5.37
CA TYR A 335 1.84 6.37 6.69
C TYR A 335 1.53 7.86 6.57
N THR A 336 0.66 8.31 7.48
CA THR A 336 0.22 9.71 7.62
C THR A 336 0.45 10.18 9.05
N ASP A 337 0.20 11.46 9.30
CA ASP A 337 0.30 12.07 10.64
C ASP A 337 1.67 11.87 11.30
N MET A 338 2.71 11.79 10.48
CA MET A 338 4.08 11.70 10.92
C MET A 338 4.60 13.09 11.26
N ARG A 339 5.35 13.19 12.35
CA ARG A 339 5.90 14.47 12.82
C ARG A 339 7.42 14.41 12.88
N SER A 340 8.08 15.44 12.39
CA SER A 340 9.53 15.61 12.61
C SER A 340 9.81 15.76 14.11
N PHE A 341 10.92 15.22 14.60
CA PHE A 341 11.41 15.49 15.97
C PHE A 341 11.95 16.93 16.12
N GLY A 342 11.98 17.71 15.03
CA GLY A 342 12.40 19.10 14.97
C GLY A 342 11.31 20.16 15.20
N PRO A 343 11.51 21.41 14.71
CA PRO A 343 10.40 22.37 14.64
C PRO A 343 9.24 21.66 13.96
N ARG A 344 8.04 21.91 14.49
CA ARG A 344 6.83 21.08 14.38
C ARG A 344 6.30 20.95 12.94
N HIS A 345 7.10 20.41 12.04
CA HIS A 345 6.76 20.18 10.66
C HIS A 345 6.16 18.80 10.53
N LYS A 346 5.04 18.77 9.81
CA LYS A 346 4.41 17.53 9.38
C LYS A 346 5.31 16.92 8.32
N ILE A 347 5.67 15.66 8.50
CA ILE A 347 6.31 14.89 7.43
C ILE A 347 5.18 14.56 6.44
N PRO A 348 5.40 14.76 5.13
CA PRO A 348 4.41 14.41 4.12
C PRO A 348 3.99 12.94 4.23
N HIS A 349 2.83 12.64 3.65
CA HIS A 349 2.40 11.27 3.41
C HIS A 349 3.54 10.44 2.82
N HIS A 350 3.84 9.29 3.44
CA HIS A 350 4.91 8.41 3.01
C HIS A 350 4.32 7.05 2.64
N ARG A 351 4.29 6.76 1.34
CA ARG A 351 3.85 5.47 0.81
C ARG A 351 5.04 4.50 0.81
N ILE A 352 4.86 3.35 1.45
CA ILE A 352 5.87 2.27 1.45
C ILE A 352 5.83 1.56 0.10
N PHE A 353 4.64 1.11 -0.31
CA PHE A 353 4.41 0.50 -1.63
C PHE A 353 3.01 0.79 -2.14
N LYS A 354 2.86 0.75 -3.46
CA LYS A 354 1.58 0.86 -4.17
C LYS A 354 0.80 -0.46 -4.06
N ALA A 355 -0.51 -0.39 -4.27
CA ALA A 355 -1.31 -1.59 -4.39
C ALA A 355 -0.92 -2.35 -5.66
N ASP A 356 -0.68 -3.66 -5.55
CA ASP A 356 -0.48 -4.52 -6.70
C ASP A 356 -1.82 -5.07 -7.18
N VAL A 357 -2.11 -4.89 -8.48
CA VAL A 357 -3.46 -5.08 -9.00
C VAL A 357 -3.52 -5.90 -10.28
N LEU A 358 -4.53 -6.76 -10.37
CA LEU A 358 -4.97 -7.41 -11.59
C LEU A 358 -6.10 -6.60 -12.21
N VAL A 359 -5.87 -6.15 -13.44
CA VAL A 359 -6.78 -5.28 -14.18
C VAL A 359 -7.40 -6.09 -15.31
N GLU A 360 -8.62 -5.73 -15.70
CA GLU A 360 -9.21 -6.33 -16.89
C GLU A 360 -8.31 -6.16 -18.13
N ARG A 361 -8.25 -7.21 -18.95
CA ARG A 361 -7.58 -7.16 -20.25
C ARG A 361 -8.57 -6.95 -21.37
N ARG A 362 -8.09 -6.43 -22.49
CA ARG A 362 -8.86 -6.41 -23.73
C ARG A 362 -9.04 -7.84 -24.25
N ILE A 363 -10.26 -8.34 -24.31
CA ILE A 363 -10.56 -9.59 -25.00
C ILE A 363 -10.38 -9.34 -26.52
N PRO A 364 -9.48 -10.07 -27.21
CA PRO A 364 -9.39 -9.96 -28.66
C PRO A 364 -10.74 -10.35 -29.25
N ARG A 365 -11.40 -9.41 -29.94
CA ARG A 365 -12.59 -9.77 -30.73
C ARG A 365 -12.15 -10.82 -31.74
N THR A 366 -12.65 -12.05 -31.59
CA THR A 366 -12.54 -13.07 -32.62
C THR A 366 -13.16 -12.48 -33.86
N ARG A 367 -12.34 -12.09 -34.85
CA ARG A 367 -12.84 -11.82 -36.19
C ARG A 367 -13.48 -13.14 -36.63
N GLN A 368 -14.80 -13.23 -36.56
CA GLN A 368 -15.53 -14.19 -37.37
C GLN A 368 -15.02 -13.97 -38.79
N ALA A 369 -14.27 -14.94 -39.29
CA ALA A 369 -13.86 -14.96 -40.68
C ALA A 369 -15.15 -15.01 -41.49
N SER A 370 -15.59 -13.86 -42.00
CA SER A 370 -16.54 -13.80 -43.08
C SER A 370 -15.87 -14.53 -44.25
N ARG A 371 -16.20 -15.81 -44.42
CA ARG A 371 -15.97 -16.55 -45.67
C ARG A 371 -16.87 -15.91 -46.72
N THR A 372 -16.50 -14.74 -47.22
CA THR A 372 -16.89 -14.32 -48.55
C THR A 372 -15.84 -14.90 -49.48
N GLY A 373 -16.18 -16.04 -50.07
CA GLY A 373 -15.43 -16.59 -51.18
C GLY A 373 -15.42 -15.60 -52.34
N SER A 374 -14.26 -15.41 -52.94
CA SER A 374 -14.17 -15.09 -54.35
C SER A 374 -12.94 -15.79 -54.89
N ALA A 375 -13.20 -16.87 -55.60
CA ALA A 375 -12.25 -17.44 -56.54
C ALA A 375 -12.06 -16.45 -57.71
N GLY A 376 -10.85 -16.43 -58.27
CA GLY A 376 -10.63 -15.99 -59.64
C GLY A 376 -9.61 -14.87 -59.81
N GLY A 377 -8.54 -15.16 -60.55
CA GLY A 377 -7.90 -14.15 -61.41
C GLY A 377 -6.41 -13.96 -61.21
N ALA A 378 -5.63 -14.74 -61.97
CA ALA A 378 -4.20 -14.55 -62.15
C ALA A 378 -3.85 -13.30 -62.99
N ALA A 379 -2.69 -12.72 -62.65
CA ALA A 379 -1.69 -12.04 -63.49
C ALA A 379 -2.11 -10.96 -64.51
N LYS A 380 -1.55 -9.74 -64.32
CA LYS A 380 -0.63 -9.11 -65.29
C LYS A 380 0.09 -7.89 -64.69
N ALA A 381 1.40 -7.83 -64.96
CA ALA A 381 2.26 -6.67 -64.76
C ALA A 381 2.16 -5.72 -65.95
N VAL A 382 2.17 -4.39 -65.72
CA VAL A 382 2.72 -3.36 -66.63
C VAL A 382 3.16 -2.12 -65.83
N GLU A 383 4.42 -1.75 -66.09
CA GLU A 383 5.17 -0.49 -66.03
C GLU A 383 4.59 0.86 -65.54
N THR A 384 5.40 1.47 -64.66
CA THR A 384 5.87 2.86 -64.59
C THR A 384 5.12 4.00 -65.29
N THR A 385 4.80 5.06 -64.54
CA THR A 385 5.22 6.44 -64.90
C THR A 385 5.21 7.40 -63.70
N LYS A 386 6.20 8.30 -63.69
CA LYS A 386 6.50 9.36 -62.71
C LYS A 386 5.45 10.50 -62.72
N GLY A 387 5.32 11.20 -61.59
CA GLY A 387 4.81 12.58 -61.57
C GLY A 387 4.42 13.12 -60.19
N THR A 388 5.34 13.79 -59.50
CA THR A 388 5.07 14.86 -58.49
C THR A 388 5.22 16.22 -59.22
N PRO A 389 4.96 17.42 -58.64
CA PRO A 389 4.23 17.82 -57.42
C PRO A 389 3.32 19.10 -57.59
N ALA A 390 2.45 19.41 -56.61
CA ALA A 390 2.08 20.79 -56.19
C ALA A 390 1.15 20.74 -54.95
N LYS A 391 1.60 21.21 -53.77
CA LYS A 391 1.36 22.56 -53.18
C LYS A 391 -0.11 22.93 -52.93
N GLY A 392 -0.46 23.18 -51.66
CA GLY A 392 -1.61 23.99 -51.29
C GLY A 392 -2.01 23.93 -49.81
N ALA A 393 -1.70 25.00 -49.06
CA ALA A 393 -2.31 25.57 -47.85
C ALA A 393 -3.22 24.68 -46.97
N GLY A 394 -3.03 24.54 -45.66
CA GLY A 394 -2.83 25.60 -44.68
C GLY A 394 -4.15 25.93 -43.97
N LYS A 395 -4.32 25.51 -42.72
CA LYS A 395 -5.12 26.26 -41.71
C LYS A 395 -4.87 25.74 -40.29
N ARG A 396 -4.21 26.59 -39.51
CA ARG A 396 -4.14 26.56 -38.04
C ARG A 396 -5.52 26.90 -37.47
N GLY A 397 -5.91 26.22 -36.41
CA GLY A 397 -7.07 26.58 -35.59
C GLY A 397 -6.79 26.16 -34.14
N ALA A 398 -6.13 27.03 -33.39
CA ALA A 398 -5.99 26.93 -31.95
C ALA A 398 -7.31 27.33 -31.28
N LYS A 399 -7.82 26.49 -30.37
CA LYS A 399 -8.81 26.88 -29.37
C LYS A 399 -8.32 26.44 -28.00
N THR A 400 -7.82 27.43 -27.27
CA THR A 400 -7.60 27.44 -25.84
C THR A 400 -8.96 27.51 -25.14
N GLY A 401 -9.31 26.47 -24.38
CA GLY A 401 -10.45 26.45 -23.47
C GLY A 401 -9.96 26.23 -22.06
N GLY A 402 -9.86 27.30 -21.27
CA GLY A 402 -9.50 27.23 -19.86
C GLY A 402 -10.66 26.72 -19.02
N SER A 403 -10.46 25.61 -18.31
CA SER A 403 -11.36 25.16 -17.25
C SER A 403 -10.84 25.70 -15.91
N LYS A 404 -11.64 26.57 -15.29
CA LYS A 404 -11.51 26.98 -13.88
C LYS A 404 -11.47 25.72 -12.99
N LYS A 405 -10.37 25.51 -12.26
CA LYS A 405 -10.33 24.54 -11.15
C LYS A 405 -10.98 25.19 -9.93
N GLU A 406 -12.13 24.66 -9.56
CA GLU A 406 -12.81 24.96 -8.30
C GLU A 406 -11.94 24.42 -7.15
N LYS A 407 -11.52 25.29 -6.23
CA LYS A 407 -10.74 24.91 -5.05
C LYS A 407 -11.70 24.23 -4.06
N VAL A 408 -11.70 22.90 -4.03
CA VAL A 408 -12.41 22.12 -2.99
C VAL A 408 -11.67 22.27 -1.65
N PRO A 409 -12.34 22.59 -0.54
CA PRO A 409 -11.72 22.71 0.78
C PRO A 409 -11.04 21.41 1.23
N LEU A 410 -9.88 21.54 1.90
CA LEU A 410 -9.02 20.44 2.34
C LEU A 410 -9.71 19.36 3.21
N GLY A 411 -10.87 19.68 3.79
CA GLY A 411 -11.66 18.74 4.60
C GLY A 411 -12.40 17.65 3.80
N GLU A 412 -12.57 17.81 2.49
CA GLU A 412 -13.25 16.84 1.62
C GLU A 412 -12.28 15.91 0.86
N GLN A 413 -10.97 16.08 1.05
CA GLN A 413 -9.92 15.23 0.46
C GLN A 413 -9.49 14.06 1.38
N LEU A 414 -10.06 13.99 2.58
CA LEU A 414 -9.84 12.87 3.49
C LEU A 414 -10.90 11.80 3.20
N PRO A 415 -10.51 10.53 2.94
CA PRO A 415 -11.48 9.45 2.87
C PRO A 415 -12.23 9.38 4.21
N PRO A 416 -13.57 9.17 4.19
CA PRO A 416 -14.33 9.05 5.42
C PRO A 416 -13.76 7.92 6.26
N LEU A 417 -13.57 8.19 7.56
CA LEU A 417 -13.16 7.19 8.53
C LEU A 417 -14.12 5.99 8.43
N ARG A 418 -13.54 4.81 8.19
CA ARG A 418 -14.31 3.57 8.06
C ARG A 418 -15.17 3.37 9.30
N LYS A 419 -16.46 3.10 9.11
CA LYS A 419 -17.23 2.35 10.11
C LYS A 419 -16.48 1.04 10.29
N SER A 420 -15.94 0.81 11.48
CA SER A 420 -15.17 -0.39 11.78
C SER A 420 -15.92 -1.63 11.30
N PHE A 421 -15.19 -2.50 10.60
CA PHE A 421 -15.66 -3.77 10.05
C PHE A 421 -16.23 -4.72 11.14
N TRP A 422 -16.07 -4.36 12.41
CA TRP A 422 -16.48 -5.10 13.60
C TRP A 422 -17.93 -4.86 14.05
N ARG A 423 -18.85 -4.59 13.11
CA ARG A 423 -20.28 -4.75 13.38
C ARG A 423 -20.83 -5.92 12.58
N GLN A 424 -20.51 -7.13 13.04
CA GLN A 424 -21.43 -8.27 13.14
C GLN A 424 -20.88 -9.31 14.10
#